data_AF-A0A2T5GL89-F1
#
_entry.id   AF-A0A2T5GL89-F1
#
_cell.length_a   1.000
_cell.length_b   1.000
_cell.length_c   1.000
_cell.angle_alpha   90.00
_cell.angle_beta   90.00
_cell.angle_gamma   90.00
#
_symmetry.space_group_name_H-M   'P 1'
#
loop_
_entity.id
_entity.type
_entity.pdbx_description
1 polymer ?
#
loop_
_entity_poly.entity_id
_entity_poly.type
_entity_poly.pdbx_seq_one_letter_code
_entity_poly.pdbx_strand_id
1 'polypeptide(L)'
;MATTKRPRSKPRRRTPDTPLPPTPAWKRCLTAILFLAGGGGFGAWGVHDLVIWIRALRTDAATIETASALLGIVPLGAGIAAIGPLMLLPAPVPGWHRKAAEVTAVTILGVSLVGALLATLGNLGVSAVMRHHDYYVCDVWQGTRMSVTTWAAHGRACPVPDA
;
A
#
# COMPACT_ATOMS: atom_id res chain seq x y z
N MET A 1 3.97 -64.40 -8.85
CA MET A 1 4.46 -63.05 -8.44
C MET A 1 4.11 -62.06 -9.55
N ALA A 2 3.07 -61.24 -9.35
CA ALA A 2 2.64 -60.25 -10.33
C ALA A 2 3.40 -58.93 -10.08
N THR A 3 4.17 -58.48 -11.08
CA THR A 3 4.92 -57.22 -11.03
C THR A 3 4.00 -56.06 -11.41
N THR A 4 3.59 -55.28 -10.41
CA THR A 4 2.79 -54.07 -10.56
C THR A 4 3.62 -52.99 -11.27
N LYS A 5 3.37 -52.76 -12.56
CA LYS A 5 3.98 -51.66 -13.32
C LYS A 5 3.47 -50.32 -12.79
N ARG A 6 4.35 -49.51 -12.18
CA ARG A 6 4.03 -48.13 -11.80
C ARG A 6 3.59 -47.32 -13.03
N PRO A 7 2.53 -46.50 -12.93
CA PRO A 7 2.11 -45.64 -14.04
C PRO A 7 3.21 -44.63 -14.37
N ARG A 8 3.71 -44.67 -15.61
CA ARG A 8 4.62 -43.69 -16.17
C ARG A 8 3.93 -42.31 -16.13
N SER A 9 4.35 -41.44 -15.22
CA SER A 9 3.95 -40.03 -15.22
C SER A 9 4.37 -39.42 -16.56
N LYS A 10 3.40 -38.94 -17.36
CA LYS A 10 3.66 -38.23 -18.61
C LYS A 10 4.62 -37.06 -18.32
N PRO A 11 5.66 -36.84 -19.14
CA PRO A 11 6.53 -35.68 -18.98
C PRO A 11 5.67 -34.41 -19.05
N ARG A 12 5.71 -33.61 -17.98
CA ARG A 12 5.01 -32.33 -17.90
C ARG A 12 5.51 -31.47 -19.06
N ARG A 13 4.63 -31.17 -20.02
CA ARG A 13 4.93 -30.33 -21.18
C ARG A 13 5.38 -28.97 -20.64
N ARG A 14 6.70 -28.70 -20.64
CA ARG A 14 7.20 -27.34 -20.38
C ARG A 14 6.85 -26.53 -21.62
N THR A 15 5.99 -25.54 -21.45
CA THR A 15 5.80 -24.50 -22.44
C THR A 15 7.16 -23.86 -22.69
N PRO A 16 7.66 -23.81 -23.94
CA PRO A 16 8.88 -23.07 -24.26
C PRO A 16 8.70 -21.63 -23.79
N ASP A 17 9.68 -21.11 -23.05
CA ASP A 17 9.73 -19.70 -22.69
C ASP A 17 9.86 -18.89 -23.98
N THR A 18 8.74 -18.40 -24.52
CA THR A 18 8.76 -17.47 -25.66
C THR A 18 9.51 -16.22 -25.20
N PRO A 19 10.65 -15.88 -25.82
CA PRO A 19 11.38 -14.69 -25.45
C PRO A 19 10.51 -13.47 -25.78
N LEU A 20 10.05 -12.76 -24.75
CA LEU A 20 9.44 -11.46 -24.92
C LEU A 20 10.48 -10.51 -25.52
N PRO A 21 10.11 -9.66 -26.50
CA PRO A 21 11.04 -8.70 -27.06
C PRO A 21 11.59 -7.80 -25.94
N PRO A 22 12.91 -7.51 -25.92
CA PRO A 22 13.50 -6.71 -24.87
C PRO A 22 12.87 -5.32 -24.85
N THR A 23 12.21 -4.95 -23.75
CA THR A 23 11.72 -3.59 -23.55
C THR A 23 12.88 -2.60 -23.65
N PRO A 24 12.76 -1.53 -24.46
CA PRO A 24 13.82 -0.56 -24.64
C PRO A 24 14.16 0.12 -23.30
N ALA A 25 15.44 0.39 -23.07
CA ALA A 25 15.96 0.89 -21.80
C ALA A 25 15.24 2.17 -21.32
N TRP A 26 14.91 3.09 -22.22
CA TRP A 26 14.21 4.33 -21.88
C TRP A 26 12.81 4.08 -21.29
N LYS A 27 12.06 3.07 -21.76
CA LYS A 27 10.74 2.72 -21.20
C LYS A 27 10.88 2.14 -19.80
N ARG A 28 11.93 1.37 -19.56
CA ARG A 28 12.24 0.80 -18.24
C ARG A 28 12.64 1.88 -17.25
N CYS A 29 13.47 2.84 -17.67
CA CYS A 29 13.80 3.99 -16.83
C CYS A 29 12.58 4.87 -16.55
N LEU A 30 11.75 5.15 -17.55
CA LEU A 30 10.54 5.95 -17.39
C LEU A 30 9.56 5.29 -16.41
N THR A 31 9.30 3.98 -16.58
CA THR A 31 8.42 3.23 -15.65
C THR A 31 9.02 3.17 -14.26
N ALA A 32 10.34 2.96 -14.12
CA ALA A 32 11.01 2.99 -12.82
C ALA A 32 10.79 4.33 -12.11
N ILE A 33 10.99 5.45 -12.82
CA ILE A 33 10.78 6.79 -12.27
C ILE A 33 9.30 7.00 -11.90
N LEU A 34 8.36 6.57 -12.74
CA LEU A 34 6.93 6.70 -12.45
C LEU A 34 6.53 5.95 -11.18
N PHE A 35 7.01 4.71 -10.99
CA PHE A 35 6.73 3.94 -9.79
C PHE A 35 7.42 4.52 -8.56
N LEU A 36 8.67 4.96 -8.68
CA LEU A 36 9.41 5.60 -7.59
C LEU A 36 8.78 6.93 -7.16
N ALA A 37 8.50 7.82 -8.12
CA ALA A 37 7.92 9.13 -7.84
C ALA A 37 6.46 9.02 -7.40
N GLY A 38 5.67 8.18 -8.07
CA GLY A 38 4.28 7.93 -7.70
C GLY A 38 4.17 7.26 -6.33
N GLY A 39 4.73 6.05 -6.19
CA GLY A 39 4.68 5.30 -4.93
C GLY A 39 5.39 6.03 -3.79
N GLY A 40 6.56 6.61 -4.05
CA GLY A 40 7.32 7.38 -3.07
C GLY A 40 6.60 8.68 -2.67
N GLY A 41 5.97 9.37 -3.62
CA GLY A 41 5.13 10.54 -3.35
C GLY A 41 3.92 10.19 -2.49
N PHE A 42 3.21 9.10 -2.82
CA PHE A 42 2.11 8.58 -1.99
C PHE A 42 2.58 8.25 -0.57
N GLY A 43 3.71 7.54 -0.44
CA GLY A 43 4.28 7.18 0.86
C GLY A 43 4.68 8.42 1.68
N ALA A 44 5.36 9.39 1.05
CA ALA A 44 5.77 10.63 1.69
C ALA A 44 4.57 11.47 2.16
N TRP A 45 3.52 11.55 1.33
CA TRP A 45 2.28 12.22 1.69
C TRP A 45 1.61 11.55 2.90
N GLY A 46 1.51 10.21 2.91
CA GLY A 46 0.98 9.49 4.06
C GLY A 46 1.79 9.69 5.35
N VAL A 47 3.13 9.74 5.26
CA VAL A 47 3.98 10.05 6.41
C VAL A 47 3.74 11.46 6.93
N HIS A 48 3.60 12.43 6.01
CA HIS A 48 3.30 13.81 6.36
C HIS A 48 1.96 13.93 7.11
N ASP A 49 0.90 13.34 6.59
CA ASP A 49 -0.42 13.33 7.23
C ASP A 49 -0.39 12.64 8.60
N LEU A 50 0.35 11.52 8.72
CA LEU A 50 0.52 10.82 9.99
C LEU A 50 1.23 11.69 11.03
N VAL A 51 2.27 12.42 10.63
CA VAL A 51 2.99 13.35 11.51
C VAL A 51 2.10 14.52 11.94
N ILE A 52 1.30 15.08 11.02
CA ILE A 52 0.31 16.12 11.35
C ILE A 52 -0.69 15.59 12.37
N TRP A 53 -1.25 14.39 12.14
CA TRP A 53 -2.20 13.77 13.05
C TRP A 53 -1.62 13.54 14.44
N ILE A 54 -0.41 12.97 14.53
CA ILE A 54 0.29 12.77 15.82
C ILE A 54 0.56 14.11 16.52
N ARG A 55 0.96 15.14 15.79
CA ARG A 55 1.19 16.48 16.37
C ARG A 55 -0.11 17.09 16.87
N ALA A 56 -1.20 17.00 16.10
CA ALA A 56 -2.51 17.51 16.49
C ALA A 56 -3.02 16.85 17.78
N LEU A 57 -2.81 15.54 17.91
CA LEU A 57 -3.12 14.79 19.14
C LEU A 57 -2.25 15.23 20.33
N ARG A 58 -0.96 15.54 20.12
CA ARG A 58 -0.06 16.00 21.19
C ARG A 58 -0.35 17.42 21.67
N THR A 59 -0.97 18.24 20.83
CA THR A 59 -1.31 19.64 21.13
C THR A 59 -2.75 19.84 21.56
N ASP A 60 -3.51 18.75 21.78
CA ASP A 60 -4.94 18.78 22.11
C ASP A 60 -5.73 19.70 21.17
N ALA A 61 -5.49 19.56 19.86
CA ALA A 61 -6.15 20.39 18.85
C ALA A 61 -7.67 20.29 19.00
N ALA A 62 -8.37 21.43 18.95
CA ALA A 62 -9.81 21.46 19.17
C ALA A 62 -10.58 20.59 18.16
N THR A 63 -10.07 20.52 16.93
CA THR A 63 -10.60 19.69 15.84
C THR A 63 -9.46 18.99 15.10
N ILE A 64 -9.72 17.78 14.64
CA ILE A 64 -8.77 16.95 13.88
C ILE A 64 -9.50 16.32 12.70
N GLU A 65 -8.91 16.41 11.52
CA GLU A 65 -9.39 15.72 10.32
C GLU A 65 -8.48 14.53 10.01
N THR A 66 -9.08 13.39 9.71
CA THR A 66 -8.34 12.16 9.39
C THR A 66 -8.89 11.52 8.13
N ALA A 67 -8.02 11.07 7.24
CA ALA A 67 -8.40 10.23 6.12
C ALA A 67 -8.52 8.75 6.53
N SER A 68 -9.49 8.01 5.97
CA SER A 68 -9.66 6.58 6.26
C SER A 68 -8.44 5.73 5.90
N ALA A 69 -7.70 6.15 4.86
CA ALA A 69 -6.51 5.46 4.37
C ALA A 69 -5.20 5.87 5.08
N LEU A 70 -5.25 6.74 6.11
CA LEU A 70 -4.07 7.30 6.79
C LEU A 70 -3.02 6.24 7.16
N LEU A 71 -3.46 5.12 7.75
CA LEU A 71 -2.58 4.05 8.21
C LEU A 71 -2.07 3.13 7.08
N GLY A 72 -2.78 3.10 5.95
CA GLY A 72 -2.48 2.20 4.82
C GLY A 72 -1.69 2.85 3.69
N ILE A 73 -1.77 4.17 3.52
CA ILE A 73 -1.11 4.89 2.42
C ILE A 73 0.41 4.69 2.43
N VAL A 74 1.04 4.71 3.60
CA VAL A 74 2.51 4.59 3.73
C VAL A 74 3.02 3.23 3.21
N PRO A 75 2.58 2.08 3.76
CA PRO A 75 3.00 0.77 3.25
C PRO A 75 2.56 0.53 1.81
N LEU A 76 1.38 1.01 1.40
CA LEU A 76 0.91 0.89 0.02
C LEU A 76 1.84 1.65 -0.96
N GLY A 77 2.19 2.90 -0.64
CA GLY A 77 3.12 3.72 -1.42
C GLY A 77 4.51 3.09 -1.48
N ALA A 78 5.01 2.56 -0.36
CA ALA A 78 6.30 1.87 -0.31
C ALA A 78 6.31 0.60 -1.19
N GLY A 79 5.24 -0.19 -1.18
CA GLY A 79 5.08 -1.36 -2.04
C GLY A 79 5.11 -0.99 -3.53
N ILE A 80 4.38 0.06 -3.92
CA ILE A 80 4.36 0.57 -5.29
C ILE A 80 5.75 1.11 -5.70
N ALA A 81 6.42 1.85 -4.83
CA ALA A 81 7.75 2.39 -5.09
C ALA A 81 8.79 1.29 -5.33
N ALA A 82 8.69 0.17 -4.62
CA ALA A 82 9.59 -0.97 -4.75
C ALA A 82 9.53 -1.65 -6.14
N ILE A 83 8.47 -1.42 -6.92
CA ILE A 83 8.38 -1.87 -8.32
C ILE A 83 9.41 -1.14 -9.20
N GLY A 84 9.72 0.12 -8.90
CA GLY A 84 10.60 0.92 -9.74
C GLY A 84 12.03 0.37 -9.85
N PRO A 85 12.73 0.08 -8.73
CA PRO A 85 14.05 -0.54 -8.74
C PRO A 85 14.08 -1.89 -9.46
N LEU A 86 13.00 -2.69 -9.40
CA LEU A 86 12.90 -3.95 -10.14
C LEU A 86 12.97 -3.76 -11.65
N MET A 87 12.43 -2.64 -12.18
CA MET A 87 12.47 -2.34 -13.61
C MET A 87 13.86 -1.96 -14.10
N LEU A 88 14.78 -1.58 -13.20
CA LEU A 88 16.17 -1.21 -13.52
C LEU A 88 17.13 -2.41 -13.51
N LEU A 89 16.72 -3.55 -12.94
CA LEU A 89 17.59 -4.74 -12.85
C LEU A 89 17.85 -5.35 -14.24
N PRO A 90 19.10 -5.59 -14.66
CA PRO A 90 19.40 -6.15 -15.99
C PRO A 90 18.64 -7.47 -16.26
N ALA A 91 18.34 -7.73 -17.55
CA ALA A 91 17.63 -8.94 -17.95
C ALA A 91 18.36 -10.20 -17.47
N PRO A 92 17.65 -11.22 -16.96
CA PRO A 92 18.22 -12.17 -16.02
C PRO A 92 19.18 -13.20 -16.64
N VAL A 93 20.25 -13.51 -15.89
CA VAL A 93 21.11 -14.69 -16.06
C VAL A 93 20.35 -15.95 -15.58
N PRO A 94 20.43 -17.11 -16.26
CA PRO A 94 19.56 -18.26 -15.93
C PRO A 94 19.85 -18.86 -14.54
N GLY A 95 18.82 -19.06 -13.72
CA GLY A 95 18.84 -19.99 -12.57
C GLY A 95 18.73 -19.37 -11.18
N TRP A 96 19.61 -18.43 -10.82
CA TRP A 96 19.65 -17.85 -9.46
C TRP A 96 18.57 -16.78 -9.23
N HIS A 97 18.24 -16.04 -10.28
CA HIS A 97 17.31 -14.91 -10.21
C HIS A 97 15.84 -15.31 -10.09
N ARG A 98 15.46 -16.57 -10.38
CA ARG A 98 14.04 -16.97 -10.33
C ARG A 98 13.50 -16.98 -8.90
N LYS A 99 14.25 -17.54 -7.94
CA LYS A 99 13.88 -17.52 -6.52
C LYS A 99 13.90 -16.10 -5.95
N ALA A 100 14.93 -15.32 -6.29
CA ALA A 100 15.01 -13.93 -5.84
C ALA A 100 13.86 -13.07 -6.38
N ALA A 101 13.52 -13.21 -7.67
CA ALA A 101 12.39 -12.50 -8.28
C ALA A 101 11.04 -12.91 -7.66
N GLU A 102 10.85 -14.20 -7.38
CA GLU A 102 9.65 -14.69 -6.71
C GLU A 102 9.52 -14.13 -5.29
N VAL A 103 10.59 -14.18 -4.49
CA VAL A 103 10.61 -13.61 -3.14
C VAL A 103 10.34 -12.10 -3.15
N THR A 104 10.95 -11.36 -4.09
CA THR A 104 10.71 -9.91 -4.18
C THR A 104 9.29 -9.61 -4.62
N ALA A 105 8.74 -10.34 -5.60
CA ALA A 105 7.35 -10.16 -6.03
C ALA A 105 6.36 -10.47 -4.89
N VAL A 106 6.58 -11.56 -4.15
CA VAL A 106 5.77 -11.92 -2.98
C VAL A 106 5.88 -10.85 -1.89
N THR A 107 7.08 -10.32 -1.64
CA THR A 107 7.28 -9.24 -0.67
C THR A 107 6.54 -7.97 -1.06
N ILE A 108 6.63 -7.54 -2.33
CA ILE A 108 5.93 -6.35 -2.83
C ILE A 108 4.42 -6.53 -2.72
N LEU A 109 3.91 -7.69 -3.17
CA LEU A 109 2.49 -8.02 -3.06
C LEU A 109 2.04 -8.06 -1.60
N GLY A 110 2.83 -8.66 -0.71
CA GLY A 110 2.55 -8.74 0.71
C GLY A 110 2.49 -7.36 1.36
N VAL A 111 3.46 -6.49 1.11
CA VAL A 111 3.48 -5.12 1.62
C VAL A 111 2.30 -4.30 1.08
N SER A 112 2.00 -4.44 -0.22
CA SER A 112 0.87 -3.76 -0.85
C SER A 112 -0.47 -4.25 -0.29
N LEU A 113 -0.61 -5.55 -0.04
CA LEU A 113 -1.79 -6.16 0.56
C LEU A 113 -1.96 -5.69 2.01
N VAL A 114 -0.89 -5.68 2.81
CA VAL A 114 -0.92 -5.15 4.17
C VAL A 114 -1.33 -3.67 4.13
N GLY A 115 -0.79 -2.88 3.20
CA GLY A 115 -1.19 -1.48 3.05
C GLY A 115 -2.66 -1.31 2.67
N ALA A 116 -3.19 -2.12 1.76
CA ALA A 116 -4.60 -2.11 1.40
C ALA A 116 -5.51 -2.54 2.58
N LEU A 117 -5.10 -3.56 3.34
CA LEU A 117 -5.81 -3.98 4.55
C LEU A 117 -5.79 -2.88 5.63
N LEU A 118 -4.65 -2.21 5.83
CA LEU A 118 -4.55 -1.08 6.75
C LEU A 118 -5.32 0.15 6.25
N ALA A 119 -5.47 0.35 4.95
CA ALA A 119 -6.30 1.44 4.41
C ALA A 119 -7.79 1.18 4.63
N THR A 120 -8.22 -0.09 4.52
CA THR A 120 -9.62 -0.48 4.73
C THR A 120 -9.99 -0.56 6.20
N LEU A 121 -9.11 -1.12 7.04
CA LEU A 121 -9.29 -1.22 8.49
C LEU A 121 -8.82 0.04 9.24
N GLY A 122 -8.18 0.97 8.55
CA GLY A 122 -7.55 2.16 9.14
C GLY A 122 -8.52 3.00 9.95
N ASN A 123 -9.78 3.07 9.49
CA ASN A 123 -10.81 3.80 10.21
C ASN A 123 -11.10 3.20 11.60
N LEU A 124 -10.98 1.88 11.78
CA LEU A 124 -11.14 1.25 13.11
C LEU A 124 -10.00 1.65 14.05
N GLY A 125 -8.77 1.64 13.53
CA GLY A 125 -7.58 2.04 14.30
C GLY A 125 -7.63 3.51 14.69
N VAL A 126 -7.90 4.39 13.72
CA VAL A 126 -8.07 5.83 13.96
C VAL A 126 -9.20 6.07 14.95
N SER A 127 -10.37 5.44 14.76
CA SER A 127 -11.50 5.58 15.68
C SER A 127 -11.18 5.14 17.10
N ALA A 128 -10.43 4.05 17.28
CA ALA A 128 -10.01 3.59 18.60
C ALA A 128 -9.08 4.60 19.28
N VAL A 129 -8.11 5.16 18.55
CA VAL A 129 -7.18 6.17 19.08
C VAL A 129 -7.92 7.46 19.43
N MET A 130 -8.79 7.95 18.55
CA MET A 130 -9.53 9.19 18.79
C MET A 130 -10.44 9.08 20.03
N ARG A 131 -11.14 7.95 20.18
CA ARG A 131 -11.95 7.68 21.39
C ARG A 131 -11.10 7.57 22.65
N HIS A 132 -9.89 7.01 22.57
CA HIS A 132 -8.99 6.94 23.71
C HIS A 132 -8.50 8.33 24.17
N HIS A 133 -8.46 9.30 23.26
CA HIS A 133 -8.09 10.70 23.52
C HIS A 133 -9.29 11.63 23.76
N ASP A 134 -10.46 11.10 24.10
CA ASP A 134 -11.69 11.87 24.36
C ASP A 134 -12.16 12.75 23.18
N TYR A 135 -11.84 12.35 21.95
CA TYR A 135 -12.41 12.95 20.75
C TYR A 135 -13.70 12.24 20.34
N TYR A 136 -14.68 13.02 19.89
CA TYR A 136 -15.94 12.53 19.36
C TYR A 136 -16.10 12.87 17.87
N VAL A 137 -16.80 12.01 17.14
CA VAL A 137 -17.04 12.19 15.69
C VAL A 137 -18.04 13.32 15.51
N CYS A 138 -17.67 14.32 14.71
CA CYS A 138 -18.50 15.51 14.52
C CYS A 138 -19.48 15.39 13.36
N ASP A 139 -19.01 14.96 12.20
CA ASP A 139 -19.91 14.64 11.10
C ASP A 139 -19.21 13.88 9.98
N VAL A 140 -19.94 12.92 9.40
CA VAL A 140 -19.66 12.25 8.12
C VAL A 140 -20.50 12.92 7.01
N TRP A 141 -21.20 14.02 7.33
CA TRP A 141 -22.36 14.56 6.61
C TRP A 141 -22.09 15.36 5.34
N GLN A 142 -20.84 15.57 4.94
CA GLN A 142 -20.59 15.97 3.56
C GLN A 142 -20.60 14.71 2.70
N GLY A 143 -21.78 14.31 2.22
CA GLY A 143 -22.03 13.17 1.32
C GLY A 143 -21.22 13.16 0.01
N THR A 144 -20.25 14.05 -0.13
CA THR A 144 -19.28 14.19 -1.22
C THR A 144 -17.86 13.75 -0.85
N ARG A 145 -17.51 13.54 0.43
CA ARG A 145 -16.17 13.11 0.87
C ARG A 145 -16.21 11.91 1.83
N MET A 146 -16.58 10.74 1.32
CA MET A 146 -16.55 9.47 2.09
C MET A 146 -15.16 9.09 2.67
N SER A 147 -14.10 9.82 2.32
CA SER A 147 -12.72 9.50 2.71
C SER A 147 -12.19 10.27 3.91
N VAL A 148 -12.87 11.30 4.41
CA VAL A 148 -12.39 12.16 5.52
C VAL A 148 -13.38 12.12 6.69
N THR A 149 -12.86 12.04 7.90
CA THR A 149 -13.63 12.06 9.16
C THR A 149 -13.11 13.19 10.03
N THR A 150 -14.03 14.04 10.51
CA THR A 150 -13.71 15.15 11.40
C THR A 150 -14.07 14.79 12.83
N TRP A 151 -13.15 15.10 13.75
CA TRP A 151 -13.23 14.82 15.17
C TRP A 151 -13.09 16.11 15.96
N ALA A 152 -13.80 16.24 17.08
CA ALA A 152 -13.62 17.34 18.03
C ALA A 152 -13.29 16.83 19.42
N ALA A 153 -12.44 17.58 20.12
CA ALA A 153 -12.06 17.29 21.51
C ALA A 153 -13.25 17.50 22.45
N HIS A 154 -13.33 16.72 23.54
CA HIS A 154 -14.40 16.84 24.52
C HIS A 154 -14.61 18.28 25.00
N GLY A 155 -15.87 18.73 25.06
CA GLY A 155 -16.24 20.09 25.47
C GLY A 155 -15.98 21.19 24.43
N ARG A 156 -15.46 20.88 23.24
CA ARG A 156 -15.44 21.81 22.09
C ARG A 156 -16.74 21.70 21.31
N ALA A 157 -16.99 22.63 20.39
CA ALA A 157 -18.09 22.52 19.42
C ALA A 157 -17.55 21.93 18.11
N CYS A 158 -18.38 21.17 17.41
CA CYS A 158 -18.06 20.75 16.05
C CYS A 158 -17.95 21.97 15.12
N PRO A 159 -16.99 21.97 14.17
CA PRO A 159 -16.88 23.03 13.19
C PRO A 159 -18.16 23.08 12.35
N VAL A 160 -18.76 24.26 12.24
CA VAL A 160 -19.91 24.49 11.35
C VAL A 160 -19.34 24.62 9.93
N PRO A 161 -19.83 23.87 8.94
CA PRO A 161 -19.36 24.01 7.58
C PRO A 161 -19.65 25.43 7.06
N ASP A 162 -18.63 26.09 6.54
CA ASP A 162 -18.80 27.37 5.85
C ASP A 162 -19.76 27.16 4.66
N ALA A 163 -20.86 27.91 4.65
CA ALA A 163 -21.96 27.83 3.68
C ALA A 163 -21.60 28.37 2.30
#